data_AF-A0AAJ5R4M5-F1
#
_entry.id   AF-A0AAJ5R4M5-F1
#
_cell.length_a   1.000
_cell.length_b   1.000
_cell.length_c   1.000
_cell.angle_alpha   90.00
_cell.angle_beta   90.00
_cell.angle_gamma   90.00
#
_symmetry.space_group_name_H-M   'P 1'
#
loop_
_entity.id
_entity.type
_entity.pdbx_description
1 polymer ?
#
loop_
_entity_poly.entity_id
_entity_poly.type
_entity_poly.pdbx_seq_one_letter_code
_entity_poly.pdbx_strand_id
1 'polypeptide(L)'
;MLDLGINSGSISYEVALEVLGQSRQPFMQAIYKEKQKSVPSQVFIRYCENRLAALDEIQETLQPTDLATIERILTKGDLVFKVQ
;
A
#
# COMPACT_ATOMS: atom_id res chain seq x y z
N MET A 1 -5.64 -11.22 -33.45
CA MET A 1 -4.76 -10.55 -32.47
C MET A 1 -5.70 -9.87 -31.49
N LEU A 2 -5.93 -10.48 -30.32
CA LEU A 2 -6.89 -9.96 -29.34
C LEU A 2 -6.32 -8.68 -28.75
N ASP A 3 -7.05 -7.59 -28.91
CA ASP A 3 -6.73 -6.29 -28.36
C ASP A 3 -6.86 -6.35 -26.83
N LEU A 4 -5.74 -6.58 -26.15
CA LEU A 4 -5.64 -6.67 -24.70
C LEU A 4 -5.42 -5.31 -24.03
N GLY A 5 -5.34 -4.21 -24.81
CA GLY A 5 -4.92 -2.90 -24.31
C GLY A 5 -5.85 -2.27 -23.28
N ILE A 6 -7.16 -2.55 -23.36
CA ILE A 6 -8.16 -2.06 -22.37
C ILE A 6 -8.17 -2.96 -21.13
N ASN A 7 -7.93 -4.27 -21.31
CA ASN A 7 -7.94 -5.23 -20.20
C ASN A 7 -6.67 -5.13 -19.35
N SER A 8 -5.50 -4.88 -19.92
CA SER A 8 -4.24 -4.79 -19.17
C SER A 8 -4.22 -3.60 -18.21
N GLY A 9 -4.81 -2.46 -18.59
CA GLY A 9 -4.93 -1.28 -17.72
C GLY A 9 -5.87 -1.53 -16.54
N SER A 10 -7.05 -2.09 -16.81
CA SER A 10 -8.01 -2.46 -15.75
C SER A 10 -7.44 -3.52 -14.81
N ILE A 11 -6.73 -4.53 -15.32
CA ILE A 11 -6.09 -5.57 -14.51
C ILE A 11 -4.98 -4.96 -13.64
N SER A 12 -4.13 -4.09 -14.21
CA SER A 12 -3.04 -3.47 -13.46
C SER A 12 -3.56 -2.58 -12.32
N TYR A 13 -4.66 -1.88 -12.54
CA TYR A 13 -5.35 -1.09 -11.52
C TYR A 13 -5.85 -1.96 -10.36
N GLU A 14 -6.59 -3.03 -10.64
CA GLU A 14 -7.10 -3.93 -9.59
C GLU A 14 -5.95 -4.60 -8.80
N VAL A 15 -4.89 -5.03 -9.50
CA VAL A 15 -3.70 -5.58 -8.85
C VAL A 15 -3.00 -4.53 -7.99
N ALA A 16 -2.95 -3.26 -8.41
CA ALA A 16 -2.38 -2.19 -7.61
C ALA A 16 -3.19 -1.94 -6.32
N LEU A 17 -4.53 -1.98 -6.39
CA LEU A 17 -5.38 -1.91 -5.19
C LEU A 17 -5.13 -3.07 -4.23
N GLU A 18 -5.00 -4.29 -4.75
CA GLU A 18 -4.67 -5.47 -3.94
C GLU A 18 -3.30 -5.33 -3.26
N VAL A 19 -2.28 -4.86 -3.97
CA VAL A 19 -0.94 -4.60 -3.42
C VAL A 19 -1.00 -3.54 -2.30
N LEU A 20 -1.78 -2.47 -2.47
CA LEU A 20 -2.01 -1.47 -1.42
C LEU A 20 -2.68 -2.10 -0.19
N GLY A 21 -3.71 -2.93 -0.40
CA GLY A 21 -4.40 -3.66 0.66
C GLY A 21 -3.47 -4.60 1.44
N GLN A 22 -2.64 -5.37 0.75
CA GLN A 22 -1.64 -6.25 1.36
C GLN A 22 -0.58 -5.48 2.14
N SER A 23 -0.16 -4.31 1.64
CA SER A 23 0.83 -3.45 2.28
C SER A 23 0.39 -2.88 3.63
N ARG A 24 -0.92 -2.88 3.93
CA ARG A 24 -1.46 -2.45 5.24
C ARG A 24 -1.20 -3.48 6.35
N GLN A 25 -1.18 -4.77 6.00
CA GLN A 25 -1.14 -5.87 6.99
C GLN A 25 0.07 -5.79 7.94
N PRO A 26 1.31 -5.54 7.47
CA PRO A 26 2.46 -5.41 8.36
C PRO A 26 2.31 -4.29 9.38
N PHE A 27 1.73 -3.14 9.02
CA PHE A 27 1.53 -2.01 9.93
C PHE A 27 0.45 -2.29 10.96
N MET A 28 -0.67 -2.90 10.56
CA MET A 28 -1.72 -3.33 11.50
C MET A 28 -1.18 -4.33 12.52
N GLN A 29 -0.41 -5.32 12.06
CA GLN A 29 0.24 -6.29 12.94
C GLN A 29 1.29 -5.64 13.85
N ALA A 30 2.06 -4.68 13.34
CA ALA A 30 3.06 -3.96 14.12
C ALA A 30 2.41 -3.16 15.27
N ILE A 31 1.31 -2.44 14.99
CA ILE A 31 0.54 -1.73 16.02
C ILE A 31 0.00 -2.72 17.06
N TYR A 32 -0.60 -3.83 16.62
CA TYR A 32 -1.14 -4.85 17.52
C TYR A 32 -0.06 -5.43 18.45
N LYS A 33 1.12 -5.74 17.91
CA LYS A 33 2.26 -6.26 18.68
C LYS A 33 2.83 -5.20 19.62
N GLU A 34 2.94 -3.95 19.20
CA GLU A 34 3.47 -2.86 20.04
C GLU A 34 2.58 -2.60 21.25
N LYS A 35 1.25 -2.59 21.05
CA LYS A 35 0.26 -2.38 22.11
C LYS A 35 0.26 -3.47 23.19
N GLN A 36 0.83 -4.65 22.92
CA GLN A 36 0.97 -5.75 23.88
C GLN A 36 2.25 -5.68 24.72
N LYS A 37 3.19 -4.79 24.41
CA LYS A 37 4.41 -4.65 25.19
C LYS A 37 4.10 -4.05 26.57
N SER A 38 4.93 -4.38 27.55
CA SER A 38 4.85 -3.79 28.90
C SER A 38 4.99 -2.27 28.89
N VAL A 39 5.77 -1.72 27.95
CA VAL A 39 5.91 -0.29 27.69
C VAL A 39 5.80 -0.05 26.17
N PRO A 40 4.61 0.25 25.65
CA PRO A 40 4.40 0.53 24.23
C PRO A 40 5.05 1.85 23.79
N SER A 41 5.71 1.86 22.62
CA SER A 41 6.23 3.06 21.99
C SER A 41 5.11 3.80 21.23
N GLN A 42 4.64 4.92 21.80
CA GLN A 42 3.64 5.78 21.16
C GLN A 42 4.15 6.39 19.84
N VAL A 43 5.46 6.68 19.75
CA VAL A 43 6.08 7.21 18.52
C VAL A 43 6.02 6.16 17.41
N PHE A 44 6.29 4.89 17.72
CA PHE A 44 6.21 3.80 16.74
C PHE A 44 4.76 3.54 16.29
N ILE A 45 3.81 3.52 17.22
CA ILE A 45 2.39 3.37 16.90
C ILE A 45 1.94 4.47 15.95
N ARG A 46 2.26 5.74 16.26
CA ARG A 46 1.93 6.88 15.41
C ARG A 46 2.58 6.81 14.03
N TYR A 47 3.81 6.33 13.96
CA TYR A 47 4.47 6.08 12.67
C TYR A 47 3.68 5.08 11.82
N CYS A 48 3.27 3.95 12.41
CA CYS A 48 2.46 2.95 11.69
C CYS A 48 1.08 3.49 11.30
N GLU A 49 0.42 4.24 12.17
CA GLU A 49 -0.89 4.87 11.88
C GLU A 49 -0.79 5.87 10.72
N ASN A 50 0.27 6.71 10.69
CA ASN A 50 0.51 7.62 9.58
C ASN A 50 0.78 6.89 8.26
N ARG A 51 1.48 5.74 8.31
CA ARG A 51 1.70 4.90 7.12
C ARG A 51 0.40 4.28 6.62
N LEU A 52 -0.47 3.82 7.51
CA LEU A 52 -1.79 3.31 7.14
C LEU A 52 -2.65 4.40 6.51
N ALA A 53 -2.71 5.59 7.11
CA ALA A 53 -3.47 6.72 6.55
C ALA A 53 -2.98 7.10 5.14
N ALA A 54 -1.66 7.11 4.90
CA ALA A 54 -1.12 7.39 3.58
C ALA A 54 -1.47 6.30 2.55
N LEU A 55 -1.53 5.03 2.95
CA LEU A 55 -1.97 3.94 2.08
C LEU A 55 -3.46 4.06 1.75
N ASP A 56 -4.27 4.40 2.76
CA ASP A 56 -5.72 4.60 2.60
C ASP A 56 -6.01 5.76 1.64
N GLU A 57 -5.30 6.89 1.78
CA GLU A 57 -5.42 8.04 0.87
C GLU A 57 -5.06 7.67 -0.58
N ILE A 58 -3.97 6.92 -0.79
CA ILE A 58 -3.60 6.46 -2.13
C ILE A 58 -4.68 5.54 -2.69
N GLN A 59 -5.19 4.60 -1.90
CA GLN A 59 -6.21 3.65 -2.35
C GLN A 59 -7.55 4.32 -2.70
N GLU A 60 -7.97 5.33 -1.92
CA GLU A 60 -9.22 6.07 -2.15
C GLU A 60 -9.15 7.00 -3.38
N THR A 61 -7.96 7.49 -3.70
CA THR A 61 -7.77 8.48 -4.77
C THR A 61 -7.30 7.88 -6.10
N LEU A 62 -6.70 6.68 -6.08
CA LEU A 62 -6.15 6.02 -7.27
C LEU A 62 -7.24 5.81 -8.32
N GLN A 63 -6.98 6.30 -9.53
CA GLN A 63 -7.83 6.08 -10.70
C GLN A 63 -7.18 5.08 -11.67
N PRO A 64 -7.97 4.36 -12.48
CA PRO A 64 -7.43 3.48 -13.53
C PRO A 64 -6.53 4.19 -14.55
N THR A 65 -6.67 5.50 -14.69
CA THR A 65 -5.87 6.35 -15.58
C THR A 65 -4.53 6.78 -14.99
N ASP A 66 -4.27 6.52 -13.70
CA ASP A 66 -3.03 6.90 -13.01
C ASP A 66 -1.89 5.92 -13.31
N LEU A 67 -1.61 5.72 -14.59
CA LEU A 67 -0.73 4.65 -15.10
C LEU A 67 0.65 4.67 -14.45
N ALA A 68 1.25 5.85 -14.26
CA ALA A 68 2.55 5.99 -13.62
C ALA A 68 2.53 5.63 -12.12
N THR A 69 1.43 5.92 -11.42
CA THR A 69 1.27 5.56 -10.01
C THR A 69 1.03 4.07 -9.87
N ILE A 70 0.17 3.50 -10.71
CA ILE A 70 -0.08 2.05 -10.81
C ILE A 70 1.23 1.31 -11.07
N GLU A 71 1.99 1.72 -12.09
CA GLU A 71 3.29 1.11 -12.40
C GLU A 71 4.26 1.19 -11.22
N ARG A 72 4.31 2.32 -10.50
CA ARG A 72 5.15 2.47 -9.30
C ARG A 72 4.73 1.55 -8.17
N ILE A 73 3.43 1.36 -7.93
CA ILE A 73 2.89 0.43 -6.92
C ILE A 73 3.31 -1.00 -7.28
N LEU A 74 3.13 -1.39 -8.54
CA LEU A 74 3.40 -2.75 -9.02
C LEU A 74 4.89 -3.07 -9.11
N THR A 75 5.72 -2.11 -9.53
CA THR A 75 7.18 -2.30 -9.68
C THR A 75 7.88 -2.26 -8.33
N LYS A 76 7.34 -1.54 -7.35
CA LYS A 76 7.92 -1.43 -6.00
C LYS A 76 7.24 -2.36 -4.98
N GLY A 77 6.80 -3.55 -5.40
CA GLY A 77 6.53 -4.65 -4.48
C GLY A 77 7.67 -4.93 -3.48
N ASP A 78 8.89 -4.42 -3.74
CA ASP A 78 10.07 -4.56 -2.85
C ASP A 78 10.58 -3.29 -2.15
N LEU A 79 10.18 -2.06 -2.54
CA LEU A 79 10.97 -0.85 -2.17
C LEU A 79 10.19 0.40 -1.75
N VAL A 80 8.85 0.41 -1.67
CA VAL A 80 8.13 1.58 -1.10
C VAL A 80 8.41 1.76 0.40
N PHE A 81 8.91 0.72 1.09
CA PHE A 81 9.07 0.72 2.55
C PHE A 81 10.52 0.76 3.07
N LYS A 82 11.54 0.89 2.21
CA LYS A 82 12.91 1.13 2.71
C LYS A 82 13.07 2.59 3.11
N VAL A 83 12.88 2.85 4.40
CA VAL A 83 13.44 4.01 5.09
C VAL A 83 14.97 3.86 5.00
N GLN A 84 15.63 4.82 4.33
CA GLN A 84 17.08 5.00 4.42
C GLN A 84 17.45 5.52 5.81
#